data_AF-A0A7Y8FH04-F1
#
_entry.id   AF-A0A7Y8FH04-F1
#
_cell.length_a   1.000
_cell.length_b   1.000
_cell.length_c   1.000
_cell.angle_alpha   90.00
_cell.angle_beta   90.00
_cell.angle_gamma   90.00
#
_symmetry.space_group_name_H-M   'P 1'
#
loop_
_entity.id
_entity.type
_entity.pdbx_description
1 polymer ?
#
loop_
_entity_poly.entity_id
_entity_poly.type
_entity_poly.pdbx_seq_one_letter_code
_entity_poly.pdbx_strand_id
1 'polypeptide(L)'
;MRFVLAMLLMFSGYTFANCSNITDSDQRNYCNAKENGSSCSYISDSDLRAACNAEMSGSSCSNISDSDQRNYCNAKQSGSSCSYISNSDLRAACNAEVGGSSCSYISDSDQRAFCNAKQSGSSCSYISDSNLRTQCDSMKR
;
A
#
# COMPACT_ATOMS: atom_id res chain seq x y z
N MET A 1 -30.59 22.87 35.35
CA MET A 1 -30.97 21.68 34.57
C MET A 1 -30.28 21.78 33.20
N ARG A 2 -28.99 21.46 32.98
CA ARG A 2 -28.20 20.25 33.30
C ARG A 2 -28.88 18.95 32.92
N PHE A 3 -29.49 18.90 31.74
CA PHE A 3 -29.91 17.64 31.15
C PHE A 3 -29.33 17.50 29.76
N VAL A 4 -28.49 16.47 29.64
CA VAL A 4 -28.14 15.74 28.41
C VAL A 4 -27.05 16.33 27.52
N LEU A 5 -25.95 16.79 28.14
CA LEU A 5 -24.65 16.98 27.49
C LEU A 5 -23.92 15.65 27.17
N ALA A 6 -24.61 14.50 27.17
CA ALA A 6 -23.96 13.19 27.18
C ALA A 6 -24.55 12.15 26.21
N MET A 7 -25.40 12.56 25.26
CA MET A 7 -25.95 11.65 24.24
C MET A 7 -25.29 11.80 22.86
N LEU A 8 -24.06 12.33 22.84
CA LEU A 8 -23.18 12.40 21.66
C LEU A 8 -22.13 11.27 21.65
N LEU A 9 -22.42 10.14 22.30
CA LEU A 9 -21.65 8.88 22.22
C LEU A 9 -22.06 8.03 21.00
N MET A 10 -22.63 8.65 19.95
CA MET A 10 -23.16 7.99 18.75
C MET A 10 -22.38 8.33 17.47
N PHE A 11 -21.14 8.82 17.62
CA PHE A 11 -20.15 8.94 16.57
C PHE A 11 -18.81 8.66 17.26
N SER A 12 -18.15 7.51 17.15
CA SER A 12 -17.73 6.96 15.88
C SER A 12 -17.12 5.58 16.15
N GLY A 13 -17.80 4.53 15.75
CA GLY A 13 -17.16 3.23 15.53
C GLY A 13 -16.32 3.29 14.26
N TYR A 14 -15.31 4.16 14.20
CA TYR A 14 -14.25 3.97 13.22
C TYR A 14 -13.47 2.76 13.72
N THR A 15 -13.81 1.58 13.21
CA THR A 15 -12.82 0.51 13.15
C THR A 15 -11.71 1.05 12.27
N PHE A 16 -10.73 1.73 12.87
CA PHE A 16 -9.48 2.05 12.19
C PHE A 16 -8.95 0.71 11.71
N ALA A 17 -8.95 0.51 10.39
CA ALA A 17 -8.38 -0.68 9.80
C ALA A 17 -6.90 -0.68 10.21
N ASN A 18 -6.56 -1.51 11.18
CA ASN A 18 -5.22 -1.63 11.70
C ASN A 18 -4.53 -2.79 10.97
N CYS A 19 -3.28 -2.59 10.59
CA CYS A 19 -2.42 -3.59 9.98
C CYS A 19 -2.27 -4.88 10.83
N SER A 20 -2.73 -4.89 12.08
CA SER A 20 -2.68 -6.02 13.01
C SER A 20 -3.30 -7.32 12.48
N ASN A 21 -4.29 -7.26 11.58
CA ASN A 21 -4.92 -8.46 10.99
C ASN A 21 -4.15 -9.03 9.79
N ILE A 22 -3.07 -8.39 9.35
CA ILE A 22 -2.19 -8.93 8.32
C ILE A 22 -1.37 -10.07 8.94
N THR A 23 -1.54 -11.28 8.44
CA THR A 23 -0.87 -12.48 8.95
C THR A 23 0.61 -12.52 8.55
N ASP A 24 0.92 -12.12 7.31
CA ASP A 24 2.29 -12.00 6.83
C ASP A 24 3.05 -10.92 7.62
N SER A 25 4.18 -11.30 8.22
CA SER A 25 4.93 -10.38 9.11
C SER A 25 5.52 -9.21 8.36
N ASP A 26 6.03 -9.43 7.16
CA ASP A 26 6.76 -8.44 6.39
C ASP A 26 5.80 -7.41 5.80
N GLN A 27 4.66 -7.87 5.28
CA GLN A 27 3.55 -7.03 4.84
C GLN A 27 2.91 -6.26 6.00
N ARG A 28 2.76 -6.88 7.19
CA ARG A 28 2.25 -6.20 8.38
C ARG A 28 3.20 -5.08 8.82
N ASN A 29 4.50 -5.36 8.85
CA ASN A 29 5.52 -4.38 9.24
C ASN A 29 5.61 -3.24 8.21
N TYR A 30 5.50 -3.56 6.93
CA TYR A 30 5.40 -2.57 5.85
C TYR A 30 4.17 -1.67 6.04
N CYS A 31 2.99 -2.26 6.26
CA CYS A 31 1.75 -1.52 6.52
C CYS A 31 1.88 -0.61 7.75
N ASN A 32 2.43 -1.13 8.86
CA ASN A 32 2.67 -0.34 10.08
C ASN A 32 3.64 0.82 9.85
N ALA A 33 4.67 0.63 9.01
CA ALA A 33 5.58 1.69 8.63
C ALA A 33 4.85 2.80 7.85
N LYS A 34 4.01 2.43 6.88
CA LYS A 34 3.21 3.39 6.09
C LYS A 34 2.18 4.16 6.92
N GLU A 35 1.45 3.48 7.80
CA GLU A 35 0.34 4.09 8.54
C GLU A 35 0.81 4.91 9.76
N ASN A 36 1.77 4.36 10.52
CA ASN A 36 2.14 4.86 11.85
C ASN A 36 3.60 5.33 11.92
N GLY A 37 4.34 5.34 10.81
CA GLY A 37 5.76 5.69 10.80
C GLY A 37 6.65 4.70 11.57
N SER A 38 6.22 3.44 11.72
CA SER A 38 7.04 2.39 12.34
C SER A 38 8.31 2.13 11.53
N SER A 39 9.35 1.57 12.19
CA SER A 39 10.61 1.23 11.53
C SER A 39 10.46 0.10 10.51
N CYS A 40 11.04 0.28 9.33
CA CYS A 40 11.18 -0.78 8.31
C CYS A 40 12.17 -1.88 8.72
N SER A 41 12.93 -1.72 9.81
CA SER A 41 13.94 -2.69 10.28
C SER A 41 13.36 -4.06 10.67
N TYR A 42 12.05 -4.14 10.94
CA TYR A 42 11.36 -5.37 11.29
C TYR A 42 10.93 -6.20 10.08
N ILE A 43 11.09 -5.68 8.86
CA ILE A 43 10.81 -6.43 7.62
C ILE A 43 12.00 -7.36 7.35
N SER A 44 11.75 -8.66 7.25
CA SER A 44 12.79 -9.67 7.04
C SER A 44 13.25 -9.69 5.59
N ASP A 45 12.32 -9.67 4.64
CA ASP A 45 12.57 -9.55 3.21
C ASP A 45 13.39 -8.28 2.89
N SER A 46 14.55 -8.48 2.27
CA SER A 46 15.51 -7.39 2.03
C SER A 46 14.99 -6.37 1.02
N ASP A 47 14.26 -6.82 0.01
CA ASP A 47 13.80 -5.99 -1.08
C ASP A 47 12.60 -5.14 -0.63
N LEU A 48 11.65 -5.73 0.10
CA LEU A 48 10.57 -5.01 0.74
C LEU A 48 11.08 -4.05 1.81
N ARG A 49 12.09 -4.44 2.59
CA ARG A 49 12.73 -3.54 3.56
C ARG A 49 13.39 -2.35 2.87
N ALA A 50 14.10 -2.58 1.77
CA ALA A 50 14.74 -1.52 1.00
C ALA A 50 13.69 -0.60 0.36
N ALA A 51 12.62 -1.16 -0.22
CA ALA A 51 11.49 -0.38 -0.74
C ALA A 51 10.83 0.47 0.36
N CYS A 52 10.58 -0.10 1.54
CA CYS A 52 10.05 0.62 2.70
C CYS A 52 10.95 1.80 3.10
N ASN A 53 12.26 1.58 3.25
CA ASN A 53 13.21 2.65 3.58
C ASN A 53 13.26 3.74 2.50
N ALA A 54 13.14 3.34 1.23
CA ALA A 54 13.11 4.25 0.10
C ALA A 54 11.84 5.12 0.13
N GLU A 55 10.68 4.55 0.47
CA GLU A 55 9.42 5.28 0.57
C GLU A 55 9.32 6.17 1.82
N MET A 56 9.85 5.73 2.97
CA MET A 56 9.67 6.41 4.25
C MET A 56 10.79 7.41 4.58
N SER A 57 12.02 7.15 4.12
CA SER A 57 13.19 7.96 4.46
C SER A 57 13.89 8.57 3.25
N GLY A 58 13.36 8.36 2.03
CA GLY A 58 13.99 8.84 0.80
C GLY A 58 15.32 8.14 0.50
N SER A 59 15.55 6.95 1.05
CA SER A 59 16.74 6.15 0.74
C SER A 59 16.75 5.72 -0.73
N SER A 60 17.93 5.40 -1.26
CA SER A 60 18.05 4.90 -2.63
C SER A 60 17.39 3.54 -2.80
N CYS A 61 16.69 3.34 -3.93
CA CYS A 61 16.17 2.04 -4.37
C CYS A 61 17.27 1.05 -4.80
N SER A 62 18.55 1.45 -4.82
CA SER A 62 19.67 0.62 -5.30
C SER A 62 19.89 -0.66 -4.49
N ASN A 63 19.41 -0.70 -3.24
CA ASN A 63 19.51 -1.87 -2.37
C ASN A 63 18.43 -2.94 -2.62
N ILE A 64 17.50 -2.70 -3.55
CA ILE A 64 16.50 -3.67 -3.98
C ILE A 64 17.13 -4.57 -5.04
N SER A 65 17.21 -5.87 -4.77
CA SER A 65 17.84 -6.86 -5.65
C SER A 65 16.97 -7.16 -6.85
N ASP A 66 15.67 -7.39 -6.63
CA ASP A 66 14.68 -7.58 -7.68
C ASP A 66 14.61 -6.36 -8.60
N SER A 67 14.83 -6.57 -9.90
CA SER A 67 14.89 -5.48 -10.87
C SER A 67 13.55 -4.78 -11.07
N ASP A 68 12.46 -5.53 -11.02
CA ASP A 68 11.12 -5.01 -11.26
C ASP A 68 10.67 -4.15 -10.07
N GLN A 69 10.92 -4.59 -8.83
CA GLN A 69 10.70 -3.81 -7.62
C GLN A 69 11.61 -2.59 -7.55
N ARG A 70 12.88 -2.71 -7.96
CA ARG A 70 13.82 -1.58 -8.01
C ARG A 70 13.35 -0.52 -9.00
N ASN A 71 12.94 -0.94 -10.19
CA ASN A 71 12.43 -0.04 -11.22
C ASN A 71 11.11 0.62 -10.79
N TYR A 72 10.23 -0.14 -10.14
CA TYR A 72 9.02 0.39 -9.51
C TYR A 72 9.32 1.48 -8.48
N CYS A 73 10.24 1.20 -7.56
CA CYS A 73 10.68 2.16 -6.54
C CYS A 73 11.26 3.43 -7.16
N ASN A 74 12.15 3.28 -8.15
CA ASN A 74 12.74 4.41 -8.87
C ASN A 74 11.68 5.26 -9.57
N ALA A 75 10.71 4.63 -10.24
CA ALA A 75 9.60 5.31 -10.89
C ALA A 75 8.78 6.15 -9.90
N LYS A 76 8.48 5.60 -8.72
CA LYS A 76 7.75 6.32 -7.66
C LYS A 76 8.53 7.50 -7.08
N GLN A 77 9.85 7.38 -6.90
CA GLN A 77 10.65 8.46 -6.32
C GLN A 77 10.92 9.61 -7.31
N SER A 78 11.13 9.29 -8.59
CA SER A 78 11.64 10.24 -9.59
C SER A 78 10.62 10.60 -10.68
N GLY A 79 9.46 9.96 -10.71
CA GLY A 79 8.53 10.05 -11.84
C GLY A 79 9.07 9.43 -13.13
N SER A 80 10.09 8.57 -13.03
CA SER A 80 10.69 7.90 -14.19
C SER A 80 9.75 6.85 -14.80
N SER A 81 10.08 6.43 -16.02
CA SER A 81 9.23 5.51 -16.79
C SER A 81 9.14 4.12 -16.16
N CYS A 82 7.94 3.57 -16.09
CA CYS A 82 7.68 2.17 -15.69
C CYS A 82 8.00 1.14 -16.79
N SER A 83 8.53 1.57 -17.94
CA SER A 83 8.81 0.71 -19.10
C SER A 83 9.85 -0.39 -18.85
N TYR A 84 10.74 -0.19 -17.88
CA TYR A 84 11.77 -1.17 -17.50
C TYR A 84 11.25 -2.28 -16.55
N ILE A 85 9.97 -2.25 -16.18
CA ILE A 85 9.35 -3.31 -15.38
C ILE A 85 8.88 -4.42 -16.32
N SER A 86 9.39 -5.63 -16.12
CA SER A 86 9.12 -6.80 -16.96
C SER A 86 7.76 -7.41 -16.62
N ASN A 87 7.43 -7.52 -15.34
CA ASN A 87 6.13 -7.96 -14.86
C ASN A 87 5.02 -7.00 -15.33
N SER A 88 4.06 -7.51 -16.10
CA SER A 88 3.00 -6.70 -16.71
C SER A 88 2.08 -6.05 -15.68
N ASP A 89 1.74 -6.76 -14.61
CA ASP A 89 0.82 -6.30 -13.58
C ASP A 89 1.48 -5.23 -12.70
N LEU A 90 2.75 -5.44 -12.31
CA LEU A 90 3.52 -4.41 -11.61
C LEU A 90 3.76 -3.19 -12.48
N ARG A 91 4.02 -3.37 -13.79
CA ARG A 91 4.15 -2.25 -14.73
C ARG A 91 2.85 -1.47 -14.86
N ALA A 92 1.71 -2.16 -14.95
CA ALA A 92 0.40 -1.53 -15.03
C ALA A 92 0.08 -0.77 -13.74
N ALA A 93 0.35 -1.35 -12.56
CA ALA A 93 0.22 -0.67 -11.27
C ALA A 93 1.12 0.58 -11.19
N CYS A 94 2.36 0.49 -11.63
CA CYS A 94 3.29 1.62 -11.71
C CYS A 94 2.75 2.75 -12.59
N ASN A 95 2.28 2.42 -13.80
CA ASN A 95 1.71 3.40 -14.72
C ASN A 95 0.44 4.06 -14.16
N ALA A 96 -0.36 3.33 -13.39
CA ALA A 96 -1.52 3.87 -12.70
C ALA A 96 -1.12 4.83 -11.57
N GLU A 97 -0.13 4.46 -10.75
CA GLU A 97 0.34 5.27 -9.62
C GLU A 97 1.13 6.53 -10.05
N VAL A 98 2.05 6.40 -11.00
CA VAL A 98 2.96 7.49 -11.41
C VAL A 98 2.40 8.30 -12.59
N GLY A 99 1.74 7.63 -13.53
CA GLY A 99 1.26 8.23 -14.78
C GLY A 99 -0.24 8.47 -14.85
N GLY A 100 -1.01 8.10 -13.82
CA GLY A 100 -2.47 8.24 -13.81
C GLY A 100 -3.20 7.31 -14.80
N SER A 101 -2.54 6.26 -15.29
CA SER A 101 -3.18 5.26 -16.16
C SER A 101 -4.29 4.49 -15.42
N SER A 102 -5.12 3.76 -16.18
CA SER A 102 -6.15 2.91 -15.58
C SER A 102 -5.56 1.63 -15.00
N CYS A 103 -6.08 1.18 -13.85
CA CYS A 103 -5.79 -0.12 -13.26
C CYS A 103 -6.36 -1.31 -14.08
N SER A 104 -7.15 -1.07 -15.14
CA SER A 104 -7.76 -2.13 -15.96
C SER A 104 -6.74 -3.04 -16.67
N TYR A 105 -5.50 -2.57 -16.84
CA TYR A 105 -4.41 -3.34 -17.44
C TYR A 105 -3.73 -4.32 -16.48
N ILE A 106 -4.12 -4.34 -15.21
CA ILE A 106 -3.65 -5.32 -14.22
C ILE A 106 -4.50 -6.58 -14.36
N SER A 107 -3.87 -7.70 -14.67
CA SER A 107 -4.54 -8.99 -14.90
C SER A 107 -4.98 -9.62 -13.58
N ASP A 108 -4.09 -9.64 -12.60
CA ASP A 108 -4.38 -10.09 -11.24
C ASP A 108 -5.54 -9.29 -10.62
N SER A 109 -6.59 -10.00 -10.19
CA SER A 109 -7.82 -9.37 -9.70
C SER A 109 -7.62 -8.60 -8.39
N ASP A 110 -6.76 -9.12 -7.53
CA ASP A 110 -6.53 -8.60 -6.19
C ASP A 110 -5.67 -7.34 -6.26
N GLN A 111 -4.59 -7.36 -7.06
CA GLN A 111 -3.78 -6.19 -7.38
C GLN A 111 -4.60 -5.12 -8.12
N ARG A 112 -5.48 -5.51 -9.06
CA ARG A 112 -6.36 -4.56 -9.74
C ARG A 112 -7.35 -3.90 -8.77
N ALA A 113 -7.95 -4.68 -7.88
CA ALA A 113 -8.86 -4.16 -6.86
C ALA A 113 -8.11 -3.23 -5.89
N PHE A 114 -6.90 -3.58 -5.46
CA PHE A 114 -6.03 -2.74 -4.64
C PHE A 114 -5.67 -1.42 -5.34
N CYS A 115 -5.32 -1.47 -6.62
CA CYS A 115 -5.02 -0.28 -7.43
C CYS A 115 -6.25 0.65 -7.53
N ASN A 116 -7.42 0.12 -7.92
CA ASN A 116 -8.66 0.90 -7.99
C ASN A 116 -9.05 1.49 -6.64
N ALA A 117 -8.83 0.74 -5.57
CA ALA A 117 -9.06 1.19 -4.22
C ALA A 117 -8.19 2.40 -3.84
N LYS A 118 -6.92 2.41 -4.24
CA LYS A 118 -6.01 3.55 -4.03
C LYS A 118 -6.31 4.75 -4.93
N GLN A 119 -6.67 4.52 -6.19
CA GLN A 119 -6.86 5.59 -7.17
C GLN A 119 -8.24 6.28 -7.06
N SER A 120 -9.30 5.51 -6.82
CA SER A 120 -10.68 5.99 -6.86
C SER A 120 -11.50 5.69 -5.59
N GLY A 121 -10.87 5.21 -4.53
CA GLY A 121 -11.56 4.87 -3.27
C GLY A 121 -12.48 3.65 -3.36
N SER A 122 -12.42 2.88 -4.45
CA SER A 122 -13.25 1.68 -4.68
C SER A 122 -13.10 0.65 -3.56
N SER A 123 -14.15 -0.05 -3.15
CA SER A 123 -14.12 -0.99 -2.01
C SER A 123 -12.99 -2.03 -2.07
N CYS A 124 -12.33 -2.30 -0.93
CA CYS A 124 -11.31 -3.37 -0.82
C CYS A 124 -11.94 -4.77 -0.72
N SER A 125 -13.26 -4.87 -0.57
CA SER A 125 -13.99 -6.15 -0.45
C SER A 125 -13.80 -7.07 -1.67
N TYR A 126 -13.41 -6.53 -2.82
CA TYR A 126 -13.12 -7.29 -4.04
C TYR A 126 -11.74 -7.97 -4.06
N ILE A 127 -10.89 -7.71 -3.07
CA ILE A 127 -9.57 -8.35 -2.92
C ILE A 127 -9.77 -9.68 -2.20
N SER A 128 -9.44 -10.81 -2.81
CA SER A 128 -9.62 -12.15 -2.22
C SER A 128 -8.59 -12.45 -1.13
N ASP A 129 -7.34 -12.05 -1.34
CA ASP A 129 -6.26 -12.17 -0.36
C ASP A 129 -6.54 -11.33 0.90
N SER A 130 -6.60 -11.99 2.06
CA SER A 130 -6.97 -11.34 3.32
C SER A 130 -5.94 -10.32 3.79
N ASN A 131 -4.67 -10.55 3.52
CA ASN A 131 -3.60 -9.67 3.94
C ASN A 131 -3.60 -8.39 3.10
N LEU A 132 -3.71 -8.51 1.78
CA LEU A 132 -3.82 -7.40 0.85
C LEU A 132 -5.12 -6.63 1.06
N ARG A 133 -6.24 -7.31 1.36
CA ARG A 133 -7.50 -6.66 1.73
C ARG A 133 -7.33 -5.81 2.99
N THR A 134 -6.75 -6.38 4.04
CA THR A 134 -6.50 -5.65 5.29
C THR A 134 -5.57 -4.46 5.05
N GLN A 135 -4.50 -4.65 4.29
CA GLN A 135 -3.59 -3.58 3.90
C GLN A 135 -4.31 -2.48 3.13
N CYS A 136 -5.18 -2.84 2.19
CA CYS A 136 -5.99 -1.90 1.42
C CYS A 136 -6.89 -1.06 2.32
N ASP A 137 -7.60 -1.70 3.25
CA ASP A 137 -8.49 -1.01 4.18
C ASP A 137 -7.70 -0.07 5.10
N SER A 138 -6.48 -0.45 5.51
CA SER A 138 -5.59 0.40 6.30
C SER A 138 -5.04 1.60 5.53
N MET A 139 -4.70 1.42 4.26
CA MET A 139 -4.00 2.45 3.46
C MET A 139 -4.94 3.42 2.74
N LYS A 140 -6.25 3.19 2.78
CA LYS A 140 -7.24 4.16 2.30
C LYS A 140 -7.42 5.28 3.30
N ARG A 141 -7.14 6.51 2.88
CA ARG A 141 -7.44 7.74 3.62
C ARG A 141 -8.29 8.66 2.76
#